data_AF-A0A938LXR8-F1
#
_entry.id   AF-A0A938LXR8-F1
#
_cell.length_a   1.000
_cell.length_b   1.000
_cell.length_c   1.000
_cell.angle_alpha   90.00
_cell.angle_beta   90.00
_cell.angle_gamma   90.00
#
_symmetry.space_group_name_H-M   'P 1'
#
loop_
_entity.id
_entity.type
_entity.pdbx_description
1 polymer ?
#
loop_
_entity_poly.entity_id
_entity_poly.type
_entity_poly.pdbx_seq_one_letter_code
_entity_poly.pdbx_strand_id
1 'polypeptide(L)'
;MWSETQQTRIATERAVLREEMPQYEFYDPSGDTYVEGDVRTSDGAEFTLRCVLGRHFPDEMPRLYVASPHRLPKHDGYSVNGEGKSHQFHTLENGPNGEVQICHFKPDWWDSSKTLVAVLLKGLWWCEAYCAHLRTGNPISNYCQ
;
A
#
# COMPACT_ATOMS: atom_id res chain seq x y z
N MET A 1 -16.30 15.66 -1.29
CA MET A 1 -17.37 15.06 -0.48
C MET A 1 -17.86 13.80 -1.17
N TRP A 2 -17.94 12.68 -0.44
CA TRP A 2 -18.34 11.37 -0.97
C TRP A 2 -19.83 11.33 -1.32
N SER A 3 -20.19 10.66 -2.43
CA SER A 3 -21.59 10.35 -2.74
C SER A 3 -22.18 9.34 -1.75
N GLU A 4 -23.51 9.19 -1.71
CA GLU A 4 -24.16 8.23 -0.80
C GLU A 4 -23.65 6.80 -1.00
N THR A 5 -23.50 6.36 -2.25
CA THR A 5 -22.96 5.03 -2.58
C THR A 5 -21.51 4.89 -2.11
N GLN A 6 -20.69 5.92 -2.26
CA GLN A 6 -19.30 5.91 -1.77
C GLN A 6 -19.26 5.87 -0.24
N GLN A 7 -20.13 6.61 0.45
CA GLN A 7 -20.24 6.59 1.91
C GLN A 7 -20.62 5.19 2.42
N THR A 8 -21.62 4.55 1.81
CA THR A 8 -21.99 3.17 2.13
C THR A 8 -20.81 2.23 1.93
N ARG A 9 -20.11 2.34 0.80
CA ARG A 9 -18.94 1.49 0.53
C ARG A 9 -17.82 1.71 1.56
N ILE A 10 -17.45 2.96 1.84
CA ILE A 10 -16.40 3.29 2.82
C ILE A 10 -16.79 2.77 4.21
N ALA A 11 -18.07 2.88 4.60
CA ALA A 11 -18.56 2.34 5.86
C ALA A 11 -18.42 0.80 5.94
N THR A 12 -18.73 0.09 4.85
CA THR A 12 -18.53 -1.37 4.75
C THR A 12 -17.05 -1.73 4.86
N GLU A 13 -16.16 -1.07 4.10
CA GLU A 13 -14.71 -1.30 4.18
C GLU A 13 -14.18 -1.05 5.60
N ARG A 14 -14.67 0.00 6.27
CA ARG A 14 -14.30 0.30 7.65
C ARG A 14 -14.73 -0.77 8.63
N ALA A 15 -15.93 -1.33 8.47
CA ALA A 15 -16.40 -2.41 9.31
C ALA A 15 -15.53 -3.67 9.15
N VAL A 16 -15.24 -4.06 7.91
CA VAL A 16 -14.40 -5.23 7.59
C VAL A 16 -12.97 -5.03 8.07
N LEU A 17 -12.37 -3.87 7.82
CA LEU A 17 -11.00 -3.59 8.27
C LEU A 17 -10.85 -3.64 9.78
N ARG A 18 -11.84 -3.14 10.54
CA ARG A 18 -11.83 -3.20 12.00
C ARG A 18 -11.85 -4.65 12.53
N GLU A 19 -12.44 -5.57 11.79
CA GLU A 19 -12.51 -6.98 12.16
C GLU A 19 -11.26 -7.75 11.72
N GLU A 20 -10.87 -7.61 10.47
CA GLU A 20 -9.80 -8.42 9.84
C GLU A 20 -8.39 -7.85 10.07
N MET A 21 -8.27 -6.53 10.18
CA MET A 21 -6.99 -5.82 10.26
C MET A 21 -7.06 -4.64 11.24
N PRO A 22 -7.31 -4.89 12.54
CA PRO A 22 -7.56 -3.85 13.54
C PRO A 22 -6.39 -2.89 13.78
N GLN A 23 -5.19 -3.21 13.27
CA GLN A 23 -4.03 -2.33 13.30
C GLN A 23 -4.12 -1.15 12.32
N TYR A 24 -5.11 -1.15 11.42
CA TYR A 24 -5.34 -0.06 10.47
C TYR A 24 -6.52 0.81 10.91
N GLU A 25 -6.32 2.12 10.83
CA GLU A 25 -7.30 3.14 11.17
C GLU A 25 -7.64 4.03 9.97
N PHE A 26 -8.88 4.53 9.93
CA PHE A 26 -9.32 5.50 8.93
C PHE A 26 -9.07 6.93 9.41
N TYR A 27 -8.55 7.76 8.51
CA TYR A 27 -8.26 9.16 8.74
C TYR A 27 -8.91 10.04 7.67
N ASP A 28 -9.18 11.29 8.06
CA ASP A 28 -9.77 12.35 7.24
C ASP A 28 -10.91 11.90 6.30
N PRO A 29 -12.05 11.43 6.84
CA PRO A 29 -13.18 10.94 6.03
C PRO A 29 -13.88 12.05 5.22
N SER A 30 -13.58 13.33 5.47
CA SER A 30 -14.18 14.49 4.81
C SER A 30 -13.31 15.09 3.69
N GLY A 31 -12.01 14.81 3.68
CA GLY A 31 -11.02 15.32 2.74
C GLY A 31 -10.27 14.20 2.03
N ASP A 32 -8.94 14.16 2.20
CA ASP A 32 -8.05 13.18 1.57
C ASP A 32 -8.10 11.87 2.35
N THR A 33 -9.24 11.17 2.32
CA THR A 33 -9.44 9.96 3.12
C THR A 33 -8.37 8.92 2.88
N TYR A 34 -7.75 8.44 3.96
CA TYR A 34 -6.76 7.36 3.89
C TYR A 34 -6.92 6.39 5.06
N VAL A 35 -6.38 5.20 4.86
CA VAL A 35 -6.23 4.16 5.88
C VAL A 35 -4.76 4.01 6.16
N GLU A 36 -4.37 4.04 7.44
CA GLU A 36 -2.96 3.91 7.84
C GLU A 36 -2.82 2.92 9.00
N GLY A 37 -1.72 2.18 9.01
CA GLY A 37 -1.43 1.23 10.08
C GLY A 37 0.03 0.77 10.05
N ASP A 38 0.51 0.38 11.23
CA ASP A 38 1.84 -0.17 11.42
C ASP A 38 1.85 -1.66 11.13
N VAL A 39 2.91 -2.11 10.48
CA VAL A 39 3.14 -3.49 10.11
C VAL A 39 4.53 -3.91 10.54
N ARG A 40 4.62 -5.13 11.04
CA ARG A 40 5.87 -5.75 11.44
C ARG A 40 6.08 -7.02 10.66
N THR A 41 7.21 -7.11 9.97
CA THR A 41 7.57 -8.28 9.19
C THR A 41 8.02 -9.44 10.08
N SER A 42 8.10 -10.63 9.50
CA SER A 42 8.55 -11.86 10.16
C SER A 42 9.96 -11.76 10.76
N ASP A 43 10.83 -10.94 10.17
CA ASP A 43 12.18 -10.65 10.68
C ASP A 43 12.25 -9.44 11.64
N GLY A 44 11.10 -8.86 11.98
CA GLY A 44 10.97 -7.80 12.98
C GLY A 44 11.22 -6.38 12.47
N ALA A 45 11.35 -6.17 11.16
CA ALA A 45 11.36 -4.83 10.59
C ALA A 45 9.95 -4.21 10.66
N GLU A 46 9.91 -2.90 10.88
CA GLU A 46 8.66 -2.16 11.11
C GLU A 46 8.46 -1.13 10.00
N PHE A 47 7.23 -1.06 9.49
CA PHE A 47 6.81 -0.13 8.46
C PHE A 47 5.46 0.47 8.81
N THR A 48 5.18 1.66 8.31
CA THR A 48 3.83 2.23 8.31
C THR A 48 3.32 2.23 6.88
N LEU A 49 2.18 1.58 6.64
CA LEU A 49 1.54 1.55 5.33
C LEU A 49 0.36 2.51 5.30
N ARG A 50 0.29 3.34 4.25
CA ARG A 50 -0.79 4.30 4.03
C ARG A 50 -1.50 4.03 2.71
N CYS A 51 -2.78 3.72 2.76
CA CYS A 51 -3.66 3.52 1.61
C CYS A 51 -4.55 4.76 1.42
N VAL A 52 -4.28 5.58 0.40
CA VAL A 52 -5.03 6.79 0.10
C VAL A 52 -6.18 6.47 -0.86
N LEU A 53 -7.39 6.86 -0.49
CA LEU A 53 -8.59 6.67 -1.30
C LEU A 53 -8.74 7.85 -2.28
N GLY A 54 -8.68 7.55 -3.57
CA GLY A 54 -8.95 8.54 -4.61
C GLY A 54 -10.41 9.02 -4.55
N ARG A 55 -10.65 10.24 -5.03
CA ARG A 55 -11.98 10.88 -5.03
C ARG A 55 -13.09 10.05 -5.72
N HIS A 56 -12.70 9.14 -6.61
CA HIS A 56 -13.59 8.25 -7.34
C HIS A 56 -13.59 6.81 -6.82
N PHE A 57 -13.02 6.54 -5.65
CA PHE A 57 -13.14 5.23 -5.01
C PHE A 57 -14.62 4.85 -4.82
N PRO A 58 -15.06 3.60 -5.07
CA PRO A 58 -14.25 2.42 -5.39
C PRO A 58 -13.95 2.19 -6.88
N ASP A 59 -14.42 3.06 -7.78
CA ASP A 59 -14.18 2.88 -9.22
C ASP A 59 -12.74 3.24 -9.63
N GLU A 60 -12.10 4.13 -8.86
CA GLU A 60 -10.66 4.39 -8.93
C GLU A 60 -9.90 3.51 -7.93
N MET A 61 -8.83 2.88 -8.41
CA MET A 61 -7.91 2.09 -7.59
C MET A 61 -7.21 2.97 -6.55
N PRO A 62 -7.23 2.60 -5.25
CA PRO A 62 -6.55 3.37 -4.22
C PRO A 62 -5.02 3.25 -4.36
N ARG A 63 -4.29 4.19 -3.77
CA ARG A 63 -2.83 4.23 -3.82
C ARG A 63 -2.27 3.77 -2.49
N LEU A 64 -1.33 2.82 -2.52
CA LEU A 64 -0.71 2.26 -1.33
C LEU A 64 0.74 2.71 -1.25
N TYR A 65 1.13 3.31 -0.14
CA TYR A 65 2.45 3.87 0.09
C TYR A 65 3.13 3.26 1.30
N VAL A 66 4.45 3.17 1.26
CA VAL A 66 5.28 3.04 2.47
C VAL A 66 5.44 4.44 3.06
N ALA A 67 4.65 4.75 4.09
CA ALA A 67 4.70 6.04 4.78
C ALA A 67 5.90 6.15 5.72
N SER A 68 6.33 5.02 6.29
CA SER A 68 7.56 4.92 7.09
C SER A 68 8.20 3.55 6.89
N PRO A 69 9.54 3.44 6.81
CA PRO A 69 10.49 4.54 6.75
C PRO A 69 10.43 5.27 5.40
N HIS A 70 10.70 6.59 5.40
CA HIS A 70 10.63 7.41 4.18
C HIS A 70 11.68 7.06 3.11
N ARG A 71 12.82 6.50 3.52
CA ARG A 71 13.88 6.05 2.61
C ARG A 71 14.08 4.55 2.77
N LEU A 72 13.93 3.82 1.67
CA LEU A 72 14.06 2.38 1.61
C LEU A 72 15.36 2.02 0.90
N PRO A 73 16.44 1.67 1.63
CA PRO A 73 17.68 1.22 1.00
C PRO A 73 17.46 -0.05 0.17
N LYS A 74 18.27 -0.21 -0.87
CA LYS A 74 18.44 -1.48 -1.59
C LYS A 74 19.66 -2.21 -1.06
N HIS A 75 19.78 -3.48 -1.42
CA HIS A 75 20.97 -4.28 -1.11
C HIS A 75 22.28 -3.66 -1.65
N ASP A 76 22.23 -3.00 -2.81
CA ASP A 76 23.37 -2.37 -3.47
C ASP A 76 23.78 -1.00 -2.87
N GLY A 77 23.10 -0.54 -1.82
CA GLY A 77 23.36 0.74 -1.15
C GLY A 77 22.65 1.95 -1.78
N TYR A 78 21.97 1.80 -2.92
CA TYR A 78 21.05 2.81 -3.44
C TYR A 78 19.69 2.71 -2.72
N SER A 79 18.64 3.38 -3.21
CA SER A 79 17.31 3.34 -2.58
C SER A 79 16.21 2.99 -3.56
N VAL A 80 15.21 2.22 -3.11
CA VAL A 80 14.00 1.90 -3.87
C VAL A 80 13.26 3.17 -4.28
N ASN A 81 13.25 4.21 -3.44
CA ASN A 81 12.67 5.53 -3.81
C ASN A 81 13.28 6.11 -5.09
N GLY A 82 14.56 5.85 -5.36
CA GLY A 82 15.26 6.39 -6.53
C GLY A 82 14.92 5.68 -7.84
N GLU A 83 14.29 4.50 -7.76
CA GLU A 83 13.85 3.72 -8.93
C GLU A 83 12.56 4.28 -9.55
N GLY A 84 11.72 4.94 -8.74
CA GLY A 84 10.37 5.33 -9.16
C GLY A 84 9.54 4.11 -9.55
N LYS A 85 8.86 4.17 -10.70
CA LYS A 85 8.09 3.05 -11.24
C LYS A 85 9.01 1.93 -11.73
N SER A 86 9.01 0.79 -11.04
CA SER A 86 9.86 -0.34 -11.37
C SER A 86 9.14 -1.67 -11.22
N HIS A 87 9.17 -2.48 -12.29
CA HIS A 87 8.66 -3.86 -12.23
C HIS A 87 9.47 -4.71 -11.26
N GLN A 88 10.80 -4.56 -11.24
CA GLN A 88 11.69 -5.36 -10.38
C GLN A 88 11.41 -5.14 -8.88
N PHE A 89 10.99 -3.93 -8.52
CA PHE A 89 10.69 -3.57 -7.13
C PHE A 89 9.18 -3.57 -6.83
N HIS A 90 8.32 -3.93 -7.78
CA HIS A 90 6.86 -3.82 -7.66
C HIS A 90 6.41 -2.43 -7.16
N THR A 91 6.97 -1.38 -7.76
CA THR A 91 6.67 0.01 -7.41
C THR A 91 5.97 0.72 -8.56
N LEU A 92 5.11 1.66 -8.20
CA LEU A 92 4.51 2.64 -9.11
C LEU A 92 5.25 3.97 -9.03
N GLU A 93 4.74 5.00 -9.69
CA GLU A 93 5.26 6.36 -9.50
C GLU A 93 5.19 6.74 -8.02
N ASN A 94 6.23 7.39 -7.52
CA ASN A 94 6.32 7.74 -6.10
C ASN A 94 5.17 8.68 -5.69
N GLY A 95 4.88 8.66 -4.39
CA GLY A 95 3.98 9.60 -3.76
C GLY A 95 4.48 11.04 -3.85
N PRO A 96 3.60 12.02 -3.56
CA PRO A 96 3.88 13.43 -3.69
C PRO A 96 5.06 13.92 -2.82
N ASN A 97 5.41 13.21 -1.74
CA ASN A 97 6.57 13.53 -0.90
C ASN A 97 7.74 12.56 -1.12
N GLY A 98 7.73 11.80 -2.23
CA GLY A 98 8.77 10.84 -2.58
C GLY A 98 8.62 9.47 -1.90
N GLU A 99 7.47 9.19 -1.29
CA GLU A 99 7.17 7.88 -0.72
C GLU A 99 7.12 6.80 -1.81
N VAL A 100 7.59 5.59 -1.50
CA VAL A 100 7.46 4.47 -2.43
C VAL A 100 5.99 4.07 -2.53
N GLN A 101 5.44 4.12 -3.74
CA GLN A 101 4.11 3.59 -4.02
C GLN A 101 4.22 2.11 -4.41
N ILE A 102 3.49 1.25 -3.70
CA ILE A 102 3.45 -0.19 -3.95
C ILE A 102 2.49 -0.48 -5.11
N CYS A 103 2.94 -1.29 -6.07
CA CYS A 103 2.10 -1.89 -7.11
C CYS A 103 1.35 -3.09 -6.53
N HIS A 104 0.05 -2.94 -6.24
CA HIS A 104 -0.76 -3.99 -5.59
C HIS A 104 -1.74 -4.70 -6.55
N PHE A 105 -2.30 -3.98 -7.53
CA PHE A 105 -3.07 -4.52 -8.64
C PHE A 105 -2.65 -3.87 -9.96
N LYS A 106 -2.92 -4.56 -11.08
CA LYS A 106 -2.89 -3.93 -12.40
C LYS A 106 -4.11 -3.00 -12.51
N PRO A 107 -3.96 -1.75 -13.01
CA PRO A 107 -5.08 -0.82 -13.17
C PRO A 107 -6.24 -1.42 -13.96
N ASP A 108 -5.95 -2.12 -15.07
CA ASP A 108 -6.97 -2.76 -15.93
C ASP A 108 -7.72 -3.92 -15.25
N TRP A 109 -7.18 -4.42 -14.12
CA TRP A 109 -7.79 -5.49 -13.34
C TRP A 109 -8.43 -4.96 -12.07
N TRP A 110 -8.36 -3.66 -11.78
CA TRP A 110 -9.10 -3.08 -10.69
C TRP A 110 -10.59 -3.05 -11.04
N ASP A 111 -11.41 -3.45 -10.08
CA ASP A 111 -12.85 -3.26 -10.14
C ASP A 111 -13.36 -3.04 -8.71
N SER A 112 -14.55 -2.45 -8.61
CA SER A 112 -15.07 -2.05 -7.32
C SER A 112 -15.36 -3.24 -6.38
N SER A 113 -15.39 -4.50 -6.81
CA SER A 113 -15.53 -5.63 -5.87
C SER A 113 -14.30 -5.87 -4.98
N LYS A 114 -13.13 -5.31 -5.34
CA LYS A 114 -11.88 -5.47 -4.56
C LYS A 114 -11.89 -4.64 -3.28
N THR A 115 -11.41 -5.21 -2.20
CA THR A 115 -11.47 -4.62 -0.85
C THR A 115 -10.15 -3.96 -0.44
N LEU A 116 -10.22 -3.07 0.55
CA LEU A 116 -9.03 -2.49 1.16
C LEU A 116 -8.19 -3.54 1.90
N VAL A 117 -8.82 -4.57 2.48
CA VAL A 117 -8.11 -5.73 3.04
C VAL A 117 -7.19 -6.36 1.99
N ALA A 118 -7.69 -6.59 0.77
CA ALA A 118 -6.88 -7.19 -0.29
C ALA A 118 -5.71 -6.29 -0.72
N VAL A 119 -5.91 -4.96 -0.77
CA VAL A 119 -4.85 -3.98 -1.03
C VAL A 119 -3.79 -4.00 0.07
N LEU A 120 -4.19 -3.99 1.33
CA LEU A 120 -3.27 -3.99 2.47
C LEU A 120 -2.52 -5.32 2.63
N LEU A 121 -3.15 -6.46 2.32
CA LEU A 121 -2.46 -7.76 2.25
C LEU A 121 -1.32 -7.75 1.23
N LYS A 122 -1.53 -7.13 0.06
CA LYS A 122 -0.46 -6.95 -0.93
C LYS A 122 0.68 -6.08 -0.38
N GLY A 123 0.37 -5.05 0.39
CA GLY A 123 1.36 -4.25 1.11
C GLY A 123 2.19 -5.06 2.09
N LEU A 124 1.54 -5.91 2.89
CA LEU A 124 2.22 -6.81 3.83
C LEU A 124 3.20 -7.75 3.13
N TRP A 125 2.77 -8.40 2.04
CA TRP A 125 3.64 -9.27 1.25
C TRP A 125 4.78 -8.50 0.60
N TRP A 126 4.54 -7.27 0.17
CA TRP A 126 5.58 -6.41 -0.36
C TRP A 126 6.65 -6.09 0.71
N CYS A 127 6.26 -5.79 1.95
CA CYS A 127 7.21 -5.57 3.04
C CYS A 127 8.08 -6.82 3.33
N GLU A 128 7.47 -8.01 3.36
CA GLU A 128 8.21 -9.27 3.52
C GLU A 128 9.19 -9.52 2.36
N ALA A 129 8.74 -9.28 1.13
CA ALA A 129 9.55 -9.39 -0.07
C ALA A 129 10.70 -8.37 -0.11
N TYR A 130 10.46 -7.15 0.36
CA TYR A 130 11.49 -6.13 0.52
C TYR A 130 12.55 -6.54 1.55
N CYS A 131 12.15 -7.10 2.70
CA CYS A 131 13.10 -7.67 3.65
C CYS A 131 13.92 -8.82 3.03
N ALA A 132 13.30 -9.68 2.21
CA ALA A 132 14.03 -10.71 1.46
C ALA A 132 15.02 -10.12 0.43
N HIS A 133 14.65 -9.03 -0.26
CA HIS A 133 15.55 -8.30 -1.13
C HIS A 133 16.77 -7.77 -0.37
N LEU A 134 16.57 -7.13 0.79
CA LEU A 134 17.68 -6.63 1.61
C LEU A 134 18.68 -7.72 1.98
N ARG A 135 18.20 -8.94 2.30
CA ARG A 135 19.06 -10.07 2.67
C ARG A 135 19.81 -10.70 1.50
N THR A 136 19.19 -10.76 0.32
CA THR A 136 19.67 -11.60 -0.79
C THR A 136 20.18 -10.82 -2.01
N GLY A 137 19.78 -9.55 -2.14
CA GLY A 137 19.99 -8.75 -3.34
C GLY A 137 19.06 -9.08 -4.51
N ASN A 138 18.25 -10.13 -4.43
CA ASN A 138 17.32 -10.48 -5.50
C ASN A 138 16.18 -9.46 -5.62
N PRO A 139 15.66 -9.19 -6.83
CA PRO A 139 14.50 -8.30 -7.02
C PRO A 139 13.28 -8.71 -6.19
N ILE A 140 12.49 -7.73 -5.74
CA ILE A 140 11.23 -7.95 -5.00
C ILE A 140 10.25 -8.79 -5.84
N SER A 141 10.27 -8.64 -7.16
CA SER A 141 9.46 -9.43 -8.10
C SER A 141 9.72 -10.94 -8.07
N ASN A 142 10.80 -11.40 -7.44
CA ASN A 142 11.04 -12.83 -7.25
C ASN A 142 10.22 -13.41 -6.09
N TYR A 143 9.61 -12.56 -5.27
CA TYR A 143 8.93 -12.93 -4.03
C TYR A 143 7.44 -12.54 -4.01
N CYS A 144 7.03 -11.56 -4.81
CA CYS A 144 5.64 -11.18 -4.96
C CYS A 144 5.21 -11.17 -6.43
N GLN A 145 3.90 -11.40 -6.66
CA GLN A 145 3.25 -11.35 -7.98
C GLN A 145 2.23 -10.23 -8.05
#